data_AF-A0A1G2HY27-F1
#
_entry.id   AF-A0A1G2HY27-F1
#
_cell.length_a   1.000
_cell.length_b   1.000
_cell.length_c   1.000
_cell.angle_alpha   90.00
_cell.angle_beta   90.00
_cell.angle_gamma   90.00
#
_symmetry.space_group_name_H-M   'P 1'
#
loop_
_entity.id
_entity.type
_entity.pdbx_description
1 polymer ?
#
loop_
_entity_poly.entity_id
_entity_poly.type
_entity_poly.pdbx_seq_one_letter_code
_entity_poly.pdbx_strand_id
1 'polypeptide(L)'
;MLSKMQKVWLWFFGGMFVVPEVLWTPVINFYYGFLQTNYTNNVQPIRDSFLFNYQYENLLKGVILLQFIGIILFFIFWIRNKKSISSKLVFWIILFISLFLLLIDFFVFGFAFSFSPNIG
;
A
#
# COMPACT_ATOMS: atom_id res chain seq x y z
N MET A 1 0.85 27.63 -1.51
CA MET A 1 -0.22 27.02 -2.34
C MET A 1 0.45 26.11 -3.36
N LEU A 2 0.08 24.83 -3.44
CA LEU A 2 0.66 23.88 -4.41
C LEU A 2 0.34 24.31 -5.85
N SER A 3 1.32 24.20 -6.75
CA SER A 3 1.11 24.43 -8.18
C SER A 3 0.18 23.37 -8.77
N LYS A 4 -0.46 23.66 -9.91
CA LYS A 4 -1.34 22.70 -10.62
C LYS A 4 -0.61 21.38 -10.87
N MET A 5 0.63 21.45 -11.36
CA MET A 5 1.46 20.25 -11.61
C MET A 5 1.77 19.48 -10.33
N GLN A 6 2.10 20.16 -9.23
CA GLN A 6 2.37 19.49 -7.96
C GLN A 6 1.16 18.73 -7.41
N LYS A 7 -0.06 19.27 -7.62
CA LYS A 7 -1.30 18.57 -7.26
C LYS A 7 -1.50 17.31 -8.10
N VAL A 8 -1.24 17.38 -9.41
CA VAL A 8 -1.35 16.21 -10.30
C VAL A 8 -0.40 15.10 -9.86
N TRP A 9 0.86 15.42 -9.58
CA TRP A 9 1.82 14.44 -9.07
C TRP A 9 1.39 13.82 -7.74
N LEU A 10 0.80 14.62 -6.85
CA LEU A 10 0.31 14.12 -5.57
C LEU A 10 -0.86 13.15 -5.75
N TRP A 11 -1.80 13.46 -6.65
CA TRP A 11 -2.88 12.54 -7.01
C TRP A 11 -2.36 11.27 -7.69
N PHE A 12 -1.35 11.40 -8.55
CA PHE A 12 -0.75 10.27 -9.23
C PHE A 12 -0.08 9.30 -8.24
N PHE A 13 0.81 9.80 -7.36
CA PHE A 13 1.47 8.96 -6.36
C PHE A 13 0.48 8.41 -5.33
N GLY A 14 -0.50 9.22 -4.91
CA GLY A 14 -1.59 8.74 -4.04
C GLY A 14 -2.41 7.64 -4.71
N GLY A 15 -2.75 7.80 -5.98
CA GLY A 15 -3.47 6.81 -6.77
C GLY A 15 -2.69 5.51 -6.96
N MET A 16 -1.37 5.57 -7.20
CA MET A 16 -0.52 4.39 -7.31
C MET A 16 -0.57 3.51 -6.06
N PHE A 17 -0.73 4.10 -4.88
CA PHE A 17 -0.90 3.36 -3.63
C PHE A 17 -2.36 2.95 -3.38
N VAL A 18 -3.32 3.89 -3.52
CA VAL A 18 -4.73 3.65 -3.15
C VAL A 18 -5.47 2.74 -4.12
N VAL A 19 -5.24 2.86 -5.44
CA VAL A 19 -5.99 2.12 -6.45
C VAL A 19 -5.80 0.60 -6.30
N PRO A 20 -4.57 0.08 -6.17
CA PRO A 20 -4.37 -1.33 -5.85
C PRO A 20 -5.12 -1.83 -4.62
N GLU A 21 -5.09 -1.06 -3.53
CA GLU A 21 -5.74 -1.43 -2.27
C GLU A 21 -7.26 -1.49 -2.39
N VAL A 22 -7.84 -0.51 -3.09
CA VAL A 22 -9.29 -0.47 -3.30
C VAL A 22 -9.73 -1.58 -4.26
N LEU A 23 -9.01 -1.82 -5.36
CA LEU A 23 -9.42 -2.76 -6.41
C LEU A 23 -9.11 -4.23 -6.13
N TRP A 24 -8.01 -4.52 -5.42
CA TRP A 24 -7.63 -5.91 -5.12
C TRP A 24 -7.26 -6.20 -3.66
N THR A 25 -7.14 -5.16 -2.83
CA THR A 25 -6.95 -5.28 -1.37
C THR A 25 -5.76 -6.18 -0.99
N PRO A 26 -4.60 -6.09 -1.66
CA PRO A 26 -3.49 -7.01 -1.44
C PRO A 26 -2.93 -6.93 -0.02
N VAL A 27 -2.83 -5.73 0.56
CA VAL A 27 -2.22 -5.52 1.89
C VAL A 27 -3.16 -6.02 2.99
N ILE A 28 -4.43 -5.60 2.96
CA ILE A 28 -5.42 -6.02 3.96
C ILE A 28 -5.67 -7.53 3.89
N ASN A 29 -5.81 -8.12 2.70
CA ASN A 29 -5.98 -9.57 2.58
C ASN A 29 -4.74 -10.34 3.07
N PHE A 30 -3.53 -9.81 2.85
CA PHE A 30 -2.31 -10.40 3.40
C PHE A 30 -2.34 -10.44 4.93
N TYR A 31 -2.65 -9.32 5.59
CA TYR A 31 -2.75 -9.27 7.05
C TYR A 31 -3.85 -10.19 7.58
N TYR A 32 -5.00 -10.23 6.92
CA TYR A 32 -6.10 -11.08 7.34
C TYR A 32 -5.78 -12.56 7.19
N GLY A 33 -5.05 -12.93 6.13
CA GLY A 33 -4.53 -14.28 5.95
C GLY A 33 -3.55 -14.65 7.07
N PHE A 34 -2.59 -13.78 7.35
CA PHE A 34 -1.60 -13.97 8.42
C PHE A 34 -2.23 -14.10 9.81
N LEU A 35 -3.31 -13.36 10.10
CA LEU A 35 -4.03 -13.50 11.36
C LEU A 35 -4.77 -14.84 11.43
N GLN A 36 -5.48 -15.23 10.38
CA GLN A 36 -6.24 -16.49 10.34
C GLN A 36 -5.37 -17.74 10.37
N THR A 37 -4.17 -17.74 9.79
CA THR A 37 -3.27 -18.91 9.81
C THR A 37 -2.98 -19.41 11.22
N ASN A 38 -3.10 -18.56 12.24
CA ASN A 38 -2.87 -18.94 13.64
C ASN A 38 -4.10 -19.58 14.31
N TYR A 39 -5.29 -19.46 13.72
CA TYR A 39 -6.55 -19.89 14.33
C TYR A 39 -7.28 -20.98 13.53
N THR A 40 -7.11 -21.02 12.21
CA THR A 40 -7.87 -21.89 11.32
C THR A 40 -7.01 -22.40 10.16
N ASN A 41 -7.15 -23.68 9.82
CA ASN A 41 -6.51 -24.28 8.64
C ASN A 41 -7.18 -23.90 7.30
N ASN A 42 -8.27 -23.12 7.34
CA ASN A 42 -9.01 -22.69 6.15
C ASN A 42 -9.04 -21.16 6.11
N VAL A 43 -8.00 -20.58 5.52
CA VAL A 43 -7.81 -19.12 5.46
C VAL A 43 -8.62 -18.56 4.32
N GLN A 44 -9.58 -17.67 4.63
CA GLN A 44 -10.38 -17.00 3.61
C GLN A 44 -9.98 -15.51 3.48
N PRO A 45 -9.86 -14.97 2.27
CA PRO A 45 -9.58 -13.54 2.10
C PRO A 45 -10.78 -12.70 2.59
N ILE A 46 -10.54 -11.44 2.97
CA ILE A 46 -11.63 -10.49 3.28
C ILE A 46 -12.44 -10.22 2.01
N ARG A 47 -11.74 -10.11 0.88
CA ARG A 47 -12.36 -9.99 -0.43
C ARG A 47 -11.67 -10.88 -1.43
N ASP A 48 -12.46 -11.66 -2.15
CA ASP A 48 -11.96 -12.48 -3.25
C ASP A 48 -11.32 -11.59 -4.33
N SER A 49 -10.12 -11.97 -4.71
CA SER A 49 -9.37 -11.32 -5.79
C SER A 49 -8.57 -12.40 -6.51
N PHE A 50 -8.64 -12.38 -7.84
CA PHE A 50 -7.90 -13.33 -8.67
C PHE A 50 -6.39 -13.24 -8.45
N LEU A 51 -5.87 -12.11 -7.92
CA LEU A 51 -4.46 -11.93 -7.60
C LEU A 51 -3.93 -12.92 -6.57
N PHE A 52 -4.80 -13.48 -5.71
CA PHE A 52 -4.41 -14.44 -4.68
C PHE A 52 -4.37 -15.89 -5.16
N ASN A 53 -4.63 -16.14 -6.45
CA ASN A 53 -4.41 -17.45 -7.05
C ASN A 53 -2.93 -17.62 -7.38
N TYR A 54 -2.38 -18.81 -7.09
CA TYR A 54 -0.96 -19.18 -7.31
C TYR A 54 -0.45 -18.84 -8.73
N GLN A 55 -1.32 -18.90 -9.75
CA GLN A 55 -0.97 -18.57 -11.14
C GLN A 55 -0.58 -17.11 -11.34
N TYR A 56 -1.07 -16.22 -10.46
CA TYR A 56 -0.87 -14.76 -10.54
C TYR A 56 0.04 -14.23 -9.43
N GLU A 57 0.81 -15.09 -8.75
CA GLU A 57 1.71 -14.69 -7.66
C GLU A 57 2.68 -13.57 -8.07
N ASN A 58 3.29 -13.67 -9.26
CA ASN A 58 4.18 -12.63 -9.78
C ASN A 58 3.45 -11.31 -10.03
N LEU A 59 2.19 -11.36 -10.46
CA LEU A 59 1.36 -10.18 -10.66
C LEU A 59 1.00 -9.54 -9.31
N LEU A 60 0.65 -10.35 -8.30
CA LEU A 60 0.42 -9.88 -6.94
C LEU A 60 1.66 -9.17 -6.37
N LYS A 61 2.84 -9.78 -6.50
CA LYS A 61 4.12 -9.15 -6.10
C LYS A 61 4.37 -7.84 -6.85
N GLY A 62 4.07 -7.79 -8.14
CA GLY A 62 4.14 -6.57 -8.95
C GLY A 62 3.20 -5.46 -8.47
N VAL A 63 1.97 -5.81 -8.11
CA VAL A 63 0.98 -4.88 -7.55
C VAL A 63 1.43 -4.35 -6.19
N ILE A 64 1.90 -5.22 -5.29
CA ILE A 64 2.45 -4.82 -3.98
C ILE A 64 3.68 -3.92 -4.16
N LEU A 65 4.57 -4.23 -5.10
CA LEU A 65 5.73 -3.39 -5.40
C LEU A 65 5.32 -2.01 -5.91
N LEU A 66 4.34 -1.93 -6.81
CA LEU A 66 3.83 -0.66 -7.33
C LEU A 66 3.21 0.20 -6.20
N GLN A 67 2.43 -0.43 -5.32
CA GLN A 67 1.83 0.22 -4.15
C GLN A 67 2.91 0.74 -3.19
N PHE A 68 3.92 -0.07 -2.90
CA PHE A 68 5.06 0.30 -2.05
C PHE A 68 5.86 1.47 -2.63
N ILE A 69 6.14 1.46 -3.94
CA ILE A 69 6.79 2.60 -4.62
C ILE A 69 5.89 3.84 -4.56
N GLY A 70 4.58 3.67 -4.77
CA GLY A 70 3.58 4.73 -4.71
C GLY A 70 3.61 5.47 -3.36
N ILE A 71 3.57 4.73 -2.25
CA ILE A 71 3.57 5.35 -0.91
C ILE A 71 4.91 6.01 -0.57
N ILE A 72 6.05 5.45 -1.01
CA ILE A 72 7.37 6.08 -0.84
C ILE A 72 7.42 7.41 -1.60
N LEU A 73 7.02 7.42 -2.87
CA LEU A 73 7.02 8.64 -3.69
C LEU A 73 6.06 9.68 -3.13
N PHE A 74 4.88 9.27 -2.68
CA PHE A 74 3.92 10.14 -2.01
C PHE A 74 4.53 10.76 -0.75
N PHE A 75 5.16 9.96 0.11
CA PHE A 75 5.77 10.40 1.37
C PHE A 75 6.90 11.41 1.13
N ILE A 76 7.84 11.09 0.24
CA ILE A 76 8.96 11.98 -0.12
C ILE A 76 8.42 13.28 -0.72
N PHE A 77 7.44 13.19 -1.62
CA PHE A 77 6.84 14.36 -2.26
C PHE A 77 6.12 15.26 -1.24
N TRP A 78 5.41 14.68 -0.27
CA TRP A 78 4.73 15.43 0.79
C TRP A 78 5.73 16.22 1.65
N ILE A 79 6.82 15.58 2.10
CA ILE A 79 7.88 16.25 2.88
C ILE A 79 8.55 17.36 2.07
N ARG A 80 8.90 17.09 0.80
CA ARG A 80 9.56 18.06 -0.07
C ARG A 80 8.72 19.32 -0.27
N ASN A 81 7.40 19.18 -0.31
CA ASN A 81 6.47 20.29 -0.52
C ASN A 81 5.94 20.92 0.78
N LYS A 82 6.57 20.67 1.94
CA LYS A 82 6.14 21.21 3.25
C LYS A 82 5.84 22.71 3.26
N LYS A 83 6.63 23.51 2.54
CA LYS A 83 6.49 24.98 2.48
C LYS A 83 5.25 25.43 1.70
N SER A 84 4.75 24.58 0.81
CA SER A 84 3.62 24.90 -0.07
C SER A 84 2.25 24.69 0.60
N ILE A 85 2.22 23.98 1.72
CA ILE A 85 1.02 23.57 2.46
C ILE A 85 0.69 24.65 3.50
N SER A 86 -0.52 25.21 3.45
CA SER A 86 -0.92 26.32 4.31
C SER A 86 -1.17 25.92 5.76
N SER A 87 -1.75 24.73 5.99
CA SER A 87 -2.08 24.23 7.32
C SER A 87 -1.00 23.28 7.83
N LYS A 88 -0.30 23.69 8.89
CA LYS A 88 0.68 22.84 9.59
C LYS A 88 0.03 21.57 10.17
N LEU A 89 -1.22 21.67 10.64
CA LEU A 89 -1.93 20.55 11.25
C LEU A 89 -2.24 19.46 10.23
N VAL A 90 -2.77 19.85 9.06
CA VAL A 90 -3.04 18.93 7.94
C VAL A 90 -1.76 18.26 7.44
N PHE A 91 -0.65 19.02 7.39
CA PHE A 91 0.66 18.46 7.05
C PHE A 91 1.05 17.30 7.97
N TRP A 92 0.99 17.49 9.29
CA TRP A 92 1.38 16.49 10.27
C TRP A 92 0.44 15.28 10.28
N ILE A 93 -0.88 15.47 10.15
CA ILE A 93 -1.83 14.36 10.07
C ILE A 93 -1.54 13.47 8.87
N ILE A 94 -1.40 14.06 7.67
CA ILE A 94 -1.14 13.28 6.46
C ILE A 94 0.24 12.63 6.53
N LEU A 95 1.24 13.30 7.10
CA LEU A 95 2.56 12.73 7.31
C LEU A 95 2.52 11.51 8.25
N PHE A 96 1.78 11.61 9.35
CA PHE A 96 1.62 10.51 10.30
C PHE A 96 0.90 9.31 9.67
N ILE A 97 -0.21 9.55 8.96
CA ILE A 97 -0.96 8.50 8.25
C ILE A 97 -0.08 7.82 7.20
N SER A 98 0.60 8.61 6.36
CA SER A 98 1.48 8.06 5.32
C SER A 98 2.66 7.28 5.89
N LEU A 99 3.23 7.71 7.02
CA LEU A 99 4.26 6.95 7.73
C LEU A 99 3.73 5.60 8.23
N PHE A 100 2.54 5.60 8.84
CA PHE A 100 1.91 4.38 9.32
C PHE A 100 1.62 3.39 8.18
N LEU A 101 1.06 3.88 7.07
CA LEU A 101 0.81 3.07 5.87
C LEU A 101 2.11 2.53 5.26
N LEU A 102 3.17 3.34 5.22
CA LEU A 102 4.47 2.90 4.71
C LEU A 102 5.09 1.78 5.55
N LEU A 103 4.90 1.80 6.88
CA LEU A 103 5.35 0.71 7.76
C LEU A 103 4.58 -0.59 7.51
N ILE A 104 3.26 -0.49 7.32
CA ILE A 104 2.39 -1.63 6.98
C ILE A 104 2.80 -2.22 5.62
N ASP A 105 2.93 -1.37 4.59
CA ASP A 105 3.34 -1.81 3.26
C ASP A 105 4.75 -2.40 3.24
N PHE A 106 5.67 -1.84 4.02
CA PHE A 106 7.03 -2.38 4.16
C PHE A 106 7.01 -3.82 4.70
N PHE A 107 6.17 -4.09 5.70
CA PHE A 107 6.03 -5.43 6.26
C PHE A 107 5.47 -6.41 5.22
N VAL A 108 4.37 -6.05 4.54
CA VAL A 108 3.75 -6.90 3.51
C VAL A 108 4.70 -7.12 2.34
N PHE A 109 5.38 -6.07 1.88
CA PHE A 109 6.39 -6.16 0.83
C PHE A 109 7.52 -7.10 1.22
N GLY A 110 8.11 -6.92 2.40
CA GLY A 110 9.18 -7.78 2.90
C GLY A 110 8.76 -9.25 2.97
N PHE A 111 7.56 -9.52 3.47
CA PHE A 111 7.02 -10.88 3.54
C PHE A 111 6.74 -11.48 2.17
N ALA A 112 6.01 -10.78 1.30
CA ALA A 112 5.63 -11.27 -0.02
C ALA A 112 6.85 -11.61 -0.90
N PHE A 113 7.98 -10.92 -0.69
CA PHE A 113 9.21 -11.15 -1.46
C PHE A 113 10.18 -12.13 -0.79
N SER A 114 10.15 -12.26 0.55
CA SER A 114 11.04 -13.15 1.29
C SER A 114 10.46 -14.56 1.47
N PHE A 115 9.13 -14.66 1.54
CA PHE A 115 8.42 -15.92 1.66
C PHE A 115 7.60 -16.08 0.38
N SER A 116 7.90 -17.13 -0.41
CA SER A 116 6.98 -17.53 -1.48
C SER A 116 5.70 -17.94 -0.79
N PRO A 117 4.58 -17.22 -1.00
CA PRO A 117 3.33 -17.59 -0.40
C PRO A 117 2.90 -18.87 -1.11
N ASN A 118 3.23 -20.04 -0.55
CA ASN A 118 2.38 -21.22 -0.71
C ASN A 118 1.09 -20.93 0.06
N ILE A 119 0.34 -19.91 -0.37
CA ILE A 119 -1.04 -19.69 0.05
C ILE A 119 -1.83 -20.57 -0.92
N GLY A 120 -1.91 -21.84 -0.55
CA GLY A 120 -2.81 -22.83 -1.13
C GLY A 120 -3.92 -23.12 -0.14
#